data_AF-A0A6P0NIW6-F1
#
_entry.id   AF-A0A6P0NIW6-F1
#
_cell.length_a   1.000
_cell.length_b   1.000
_cell.length_c   1.000
_cell.angle_alpha   90.00
_cell.angle_beta   90.00
_cell.angle_gamma   90.00
#
_symmetry.space_group_name_H-M   'P 1'
#
loop_
_entity.id
_entity.type
_entity.pdbx_description
1 polymer ?
#
loop_
_entity_poly.entity_id
_entity_poly.type
_entity_poly.pdbx_seq_one_letter_code
_entity_poly.pdbx_strand_id
1 'polypeptide(L)'
;MNSANTPQQTSVNSTERHSRQEIRQMLLRRRVRRTRPIYWRKLVEVGVPIHAADVISKAIAQYDAVRQVPSSSQQHLINEYCRFICRADLWRSQLLISQVS
;
A
#
# COMPACT_ATOMS: atom_id res chain seq x y z
N MET A 1 54.56 -20.94 -4.63
CA MET A 1 53.61 -21.98 -5.13
C MET A 1 52.23 -21.64 -4.61
N ASN A 2 51.24 -21.79 -5.47
CA ASN A 2 50.01 -21.00 -5.55
C ASN A 2 48.90 -21.42 -4.57
N SER A 3 48.11 -20.39 -4.23
CA SER A 3 46.64 -20.33 -4.19
C SER A 3 45.83 -21.52 -3.67
N ALA A 4 45.03 -21.26 -2.64
CA ALA A 4 43.63 -21.70 -2.60
C ALA A 4 42.80 -20.79 -1.66
N ASN A 5 42.30 -19.69 -2.21
CA ASN A 5 41.16 -18.97 -1.67
C ASN A 5 39.90 -19.59 -2.30
N THR A 6 38.97 -20.13 -1.51
CA THR A 6 37.62 -20.43 -2.00
C THR A 6 36.56 -20.12 -0.93
N PRO A 7 35.67 -19.14 -1.17
CA PRO A 7 34.53 -18.83 -0.31
C PRO A 7 33.26 -19.61 -0.77
N GLN A 8 32.64 -20.40 0.12
CA GLN A 8 31.36 -21.10 -0.14
C GLN A 8 30.31 -20.88 0.97
N GLN A 9 30.02 -19.63 1.34
CA GLN A 9 28.96 -19.32 2.33
C GLN A 9 27.82 -18.41 1.82
N THR A 10 27.75 -18.12 0.53
CA THR A 10 26.79 -17.15 -0.03
C THR A 10 25.44 -17.72 -0.49
N SER A 11 25.31 -19.03 -0.67
CA SER A 11 24.12 -19.64 -1.31
C SER A 11 22.89 -19.73 -0.40
N VAL A 12 23.06 -20.14 0.87
CA VAL A 12 21.93 -20.34 1.81
C VAL A 12 21.26 -19.03 2.22
N ASN A 13 22.06 -17.96 2.34
CA ASN A 13 21.58 -16.63 2.73
C ASN A 13 20.71 -15.95 1.65
N SER A 14 20.83 -16.34 0.38
CA SER A 14 20.07 -15.74 -0.73
C SER A 14 18.66 -16.32 -0.82
N THR A 15 18.53 -17.65 -0.68
CA THR A 15 17.25 -18.36 -0.73
C THR A 15 16.32 -17.97 0.42
N GLU A 16 16.84 -17.89 1.65
CA GLU A 16 16.02 -17.49 2.81
C GLU A 16 15.52 -16.05 2.71
N ARG A 17 16.33 -15.12 2.18
CA ARG A 17 15.94 -13.72 1.98
C ARG A 17 14.82 -13.61 0.96
N HIS A 18 14.90 -14.38 -0.13
CA HIS A 18 13.86 -14.40 -1.17
C HIS A 18 12.52 -14.89 -0.58
N SER A 19 12.53 -16.01 0.14
CA SER A 19 11.30 -16.56 0.74
C SER A 19 10.67 -15.62 1.78
N ARG A 20 11.49 -14.95 2.61
CA ARG A 20 10.99 -13.95 3.57
C ARG A 20 10.33 -12.76 2.87
N GLN A 21 10.90 -12.32 1.74
CA GLN A 21 10.35 -11.21 0.96
C GLN A 21 9.01 -11.59 0.30
N GLU A 22 8.89 -12.80 -0.23
CA GLU A 22 7.63 -13.30 -0.80
C GLU A 22 6.52 -13.43 0.25
N ILE A 23 6.83 -14.01 1.41
CA ILE A 23 5.89 -14.11 2.54
C ILE A 23 5.42 -12.72 2.96
N ARG A 24 6.35 -11.77 3.08
CA ARG A 24 6.02 -10.37 3.41
C ARG A 24 5.07 -9.78 2.37
N GLN A 25 5.36 -9.91 1.08
CA GLN A 25 4.49 -9.41 0.00
C GLN A 25 3.10 -10.05 0.04
N MET A 26 3.02 -11.36 0.31
CA MET A 26 1.75 -12.06 0.44
C MET A 26 0.92 -11.53 1.61
N LEU A 27 1.53 -11.31 2.78
CA LEU A 27 0.85 -10.76 3.96
C LEU A 27 0.33 -9.34 3.70
N LEU A 28 1.13 -8.51 3.05
CA LEU A 28 0.75 -7.14 2.68
C LEU A 28 -0.44 -7.12 1.72
N ARG A 29 -0.42 -7.95 0.67
CA ARG A 29 -1.54 -8.10 -0.27
C ARG A 29 -2.81 -8.58 0.43
N ARG A 30 -2.69 -9.54 1.37
CA ARG A 30 -3.83 -10.00 2.18
C ARG A 30 -4.41 -8.87 3.03
N ARG A 31 -3.56 -8.02 3.62
CA ARG A 31 -4.01 -6.87 4.41
C ARG A 31 -4.83 -5.90 3.58
N VAL A 32 -4.33 -5.51 2.39
CA VAL A 32 -5.07 -4.64 1.45
C VAL A 32 -6.42 -5.26 1.08
N ARG A 33 -6.45 -6.55 0.73
CA ARG A 33 -7.69 -7.26 0.35
C ARG A 33 -8.73 -7.28 1.47
N ARG A 34 -8.30 -7.32 2.74
CA ARG A 34 -9.20 -7.33 3.91
C ARG A 34 -9.71 -5.94 4.27
N THR A 35 -8.87 -4.91 4.18
CA THR A 35 -9.25 -3.55 4.58
C THR A 35 -10.03 -2.80 3.51
N ARG A 36 -9.72 -3.02 2.22
CA ARG A 36 -10.38 -2.30 1.11
C ARG A 36 -11.91 -2.34 1.16
N PRO A 37 -12.58 -3.50 1.33
CA PRO A 37 -14.05 -3.54 1.36
C PRO A 37 -14.66 -2.73 2.51
N ILE A 38 -13.97 -2.65 3.65
CA ILE A 38 -14.41 -1.87 4.82
C ILE A 38 -14.34 -0.38 4.48
N TYR A 39 -13.22 0.06 3.89
CA TYR A 39 -13.04 1.46 3.52
C TYR A 39 -14.00 1.88 2.41
N TRP A 40 -14.19 1.01 1.42
CA TRP A 40 -15.16 1.21 0.34
C TRP A 40 -16.57 1.42 0.90
N ARG A 41 -17.01 0.54 1.81
CA ARG A 41 -18.34 0.66 2.43
C ARG A 41 -18.51 1.98 3.17
N LYS A 42 -17.56 2.34 4.02
CA LYS A 42 -17.58 3.61 4.77
C LYS A 42 -17.68 4.83 3.84
N LEU A 43 -16.99 4.82 2.70
CA LEU A 43 -17.05 5.91 1.72
C LEU A 43 -18.43 6.01 1.04
N VAL A 44 -19.01 4.87 0.66
CA VAL A 44 -20.35 4.82 0.06
C VAL A 44 -21.41 5.29 1.07
N GLU A 45 -21.31 4.87 2.33
CA GLU A 45 -22.24 5.27 3.41
C GLU A 45 -22.25 6.78 3.66
N VAL A 46 -21.12 7.48 3.46
CA VAL A 46 -21.06 8.94 3.60
C VAL A 46 -21.40 9.69 2.31
N GLY A 47 -21.70 8.99 1.22
CA GLY A 47 -22.18 9.57 -0.05
C GLY A 47 -21.14 9.72 -1.15
N VAL A 48 -19.97 9.07 -1.06
CA VAL A 48 -19.00 9.05 -2.16
C VAL A 48 -19.52 8.16 -3.31
N PRO A 49 -19.50 8.62 -4.57
CA PRO A 49 -19.88 7.80 -5.71
C PRO A 49 -19.10 6.48 -5.78
N ILE A 50 -19.75 5.40 -6.19
CA ILE A 50 -19.19 4.03 -6.18
C ILE A 50 -17.82 3.96 -6.89
N HIS A 51 -17.69 4.62 -8.05
CA HIS A 51 -16.45 4.63 -8.83
C HIS A 51 -15.31 5.31 -8.06
N ALA A 52 -15.57 6.47 -7.45
CA ALA A 52 -14.59 7.20 -6.65
C ALA A 52 -14.25 6.41 -5.37
N ALA A 53 -15.24 5.80 -4.73
CA ALA A 53 -15.05 4.97 -3.53
C ALA A 53 -14.13 3.76 -3.80
N ASP A 54 -14.22 3.09 -4.96
CA ASP A 54 -13.31 1.98 -5.29
C ASP A 54 -11.86 2.46 -5.43
N VAL A 55 -11.64 3.58 -6.12
CA VAL A 55 -10.30 4.15 -6.32
C VAL A 55 -9.70 4.65 -5.00
N ILE A 56 -10.46 5.42 -4.22
CA ILE A 56 -10.01 5.99 -2.94
C ILE A 56 -9.76 4.88 -1.91
N SER A 57 -10.68 3.93 -1.75
CA SER A 57 -10.51 2.83 -0.79
C SER A 57 -9.28 1.98 -1.08
N LYS A 58 -8.99 1.74 -2.36
CA LYS A 58 -7.76 1.06 -2.79
C LYS A 58 -6.51 1.86 -2.40
N ALA A 59 -6.50 3.16 -2.69
CA ALA A 59 -5.37 4.03 -2.35
C ALA A 59 -5.08 4.05 -0.84
N ILE A 60 -6.12 4.25 -0.02
CA ILE A 60 -6.00 4.26 1.45
C ILE A 60 -5.56 2.89 1.98
N ALA A 61 -6.12 1.80 1.46
CA ALA A 61 -5.73 0.44 1.88
C ALA A 61 -4.27 0.12 1.52
N GLN A 62 -3.80 0.54 0.34
CA GLN A 62 -2.40 0.42 -0.07
C GLN A 62 -1.49 1.25 0.83
N TYR A 63 -1.88 2.49 1.13
CA TYR A 63 -1.13 3.34 2.05
C TYR A 63 -1.02 2.71 3.45
N ASP A 64 -2.13 2.25 4.04
CA ASP A 64 -2.14 1.66 5.38
C ASP A 64 -1.37 0.32 5.45
N ALA A 65 -1.35 -0.45 4.36
CA ALA A 65 -0.65 -1.73 4.33
C ALA A 65 0.85 -1.58 4.06
N VAL A 66 1.23 -0.78 3.06
CA VAL A 66 2.60 -0.75 2.51
C VAL A 66 3.21 0.64 2.42
N ARG A 67 2.55 1.67 2.97
CA ARG A 67 2.97 3.08 2.88
C ARG A 67 3.14 3.58 1.43
N GLN A 68 2.45 2.93 0.49
CA GLN A 68 2.43 3.36 -0.91
C GLN A 68 1.63 4.67 -1.01
N VAL A 69 2.29 5.71 -1.50
CA VAL A 69 1.66 7.02 -1.75
C VAL A 69 0.69 6.91 -2.93
N PRO A 70 -0.47 7.58 -2.89
CA PRO A 70 -1.41 7.56 -4.02
C PRO A 70 -0.81 8.21 -5.28
N SER A 71 -1.20 7.74 -6.46
CA SER A 71 -0.87 8.41 -7.74
C SER A 71 -1.53 9.79 -7.83
N SER A 72 -1.06 10.66 -8.73
CA SER A 72 -1.63 12.01 -8.91
C SER A 72 -3.14 11.99 -9.19
N SER A 73 -3.62 11.02 -9.97
CA SER A 73 -5.06 10.82 -10.22
C SER A 73 -5.83 10.41 -8.97
N GLN A 74 -5.25 9.55 -8.12
CA GLN A 74 -5.85 9.17 -6.85
C GLN A 74 -5.84 10.33 -5.85
N GLN A 75 -4.76 11.12 -5.81
CA GLN A 75 -4.65 12.32 -4.99
C GLN A 75 -5.71 13.36 -5.38
N HIS A 76 -5.95 13.55 -6.68
CA HIS A 76 -7.01 14.44 -7.16
C HIS A 76 -8.38 14.04 -6.60
N LEU A 77 -8.74 12.76 -6.70
CA LEU A 77 -9.98 12.24 -6.11
C LEU A 77 -10.00 12.35 -4.58
N ILE A 78 -8.88 12.05 -3.91
CA ILE A 78 -8.78 12.20 -2.45
C ILE A 78 -9.01 13.65 -2.03
N ASN A 79 -8.50 14.61 -2.79
CA ASN A 79 -8.69 16.03 -2.53
C ASN A 79 -10.15 16.46 -2.78
N GLU A 80 -10.73 16.06 -3.91
CA GLU A 80 -12.14 16.33 -4.27
C GLU A 80 -13.10 15.82 -3.19
N TYR A 81 -12.87 14.61 -2.67
CA TYR A 81 -13.72 13.98 -1.67
C TYR A 81 -13.19 14.10 -0.23
N CYS A 82 -12.25 15.01 0.05
CA CYS A 82 -11.54 15.07 1.33
C CYS A 82 -12.50 15.17 2.55
N ARG A 83 -13.56 15.97 2.44
CA ARG A 83 -14.58 16.12 3.49
C ARG A 83 -15.27 14.80 3.83
N PHE A 84 -15.57 13.98 2.82
CA PHE A 84 -16.19 12.67 2.99
C PHE A 84 -15.22 11.67 3.60
N ILE A 85 -13.97 11.69 3.16
CA ILE A 85 -12.90 10.84 3.71
C ILE A 85 -12.69 11.14 5.20
N CYS A 86 -12.70 12.42 5.60
CA CYS A 86 -12.66 12.82 7.01
C CYS A 86 -13.90 12.32 7.77
N ARG A 87 -15.10 12.49 7.21
CA ARG A 87 -16.35 12.01 7.83
C ARG A 87 -16.39 10.48 8.00
N ALA A 88 -15.75 9.75 7.10
CA ALA A 88 -15.62 8.30 7.15
C ALA A 88 -14.54 7.79 8.14
N ASP A 89 -13.80 8.71 8.78
CA ASP A 89 -12.64 8.42 9.64
C ASP A 89 -11.54 7.63 8.89
N LEU A 90 -11.32 8.02 7.62
CA LEU A 90 -10.32 7.40 6.74
C LEU A 90 -9.16 8.35 6.38
N TRP A 91 -9.15 9.55 6.97
CA TRP A 91 -8.13 10.54 6.68
C TRP A 91 -6.73 10.12 7.14
N ARG A 92 -5.72 10.41 6.31
CA ARG A 92 -4.30 10.37 6.67
C ARG A 92 -3.63 11.58 6.05
N SER A 93 -2.90 12.37 6.83
CA SER A 93 -2.24 13.58 6.34
C SER A 93 -1.24 13.29 5.22
N GLN A 94 -0.69 12.08 5.18
CA GLN A 94 0.29 11.64 4.18
C GLN A 94 -0.31 11.28 2.82
N LEU A 95 -1.64 11.21 2.67
CA LEU A 95 -2.26 10.89 1.38
C LEU A 95 -2.13 12.03 0.36
N LEU A 96 -1.88 13.26 0.83
CA LEU A 96 -1.66 14.43 -0.02
C LEU A 96 -0.18 14.78 -0.23
N ILE A 97 0.75 14.00 0.32
CA ILE A 97 2.17 14.26 0.10
C ILE A 97 2.50 13.84 -1.34
N SER A 98 2.78 14.82 -2.20
CA SER A 98 3.38 14.57 -3.51
C SER A 98 4.77 13.99 -3.31
N GLN A 99 5.11 12.93 -4.05
CA GLN A 99 6.51 12.53 -4.22
C GLN A 99 7.19 13.71 -4.91
N VAL A 100 7.96 14.49 -4.15
CA VAL A 100 8.89 15.45 -4.73
C VAL A 100 10.02 14.59 -5.30
N SER A 101 9.98 14.40 -6.62
CA SER A 101 11.10 13.82 -7.38
C SER A 101 12.27 14.78 -7.41
#